data_AF-A0AAU9LXT8-F1
#
_entry.id   AF-A0AAU9LXT8-F1
#
_cell.length_a   1.000
_cell.length_b   1.000
_cell.length_c   1.000
_cell.angle_alpha   90.00
_cell.angle_beta   90.00
_cell.angle_gamma   90.00
#
_symmetry.space_group_name_H-M   'P 1'
#
loop_
_entity.id
_entity.type
_entity.pdbx_description
1 polymer ?
#
loop_
_entity_poly.entity_id
_entity_poly.type
_entity_poly.pdbx_seq_one_letter_code
_entity_poly.pdbx_strand_id
1 'polypeptide(L)'
;MTIADFGDQYYGYQDALYDNTDGRLEFIGNSNFYTLWPGNGKPGLWMNLISKMAAIYTLLVREEEMYAEERRRADGHVNGIVPADNIDEDIELVIPPVFDRCTKILDPSQQIVARDLYWEAVNDEGSKKEKGEEMLLKCIEKTPFVGEPHVLLSQFYLSRGRFEEGEREAKKGVSLLLEMVGVMGHGTRGIWHGGGSLSWVSWLC
;
A
#
# COMPACT_ATOMS: atom_id res chain seq x y z
N MET A 1 -5.05 -13.27 4.06
CA MET A 1 -4.56 -11.89 4.18
C MET A 1 -4.55 -11.27 2.80
N THR A 2 -5.31 -10.21 2.63
CA THR A 2 -5.36 -9.37 1.44
C THR A 2 -4.24 -8.33 1.48
N ILE A 3 -3.99 -7.64 0.36
CA ILE A 3 -3.13 -6.46 0.32
C ILE A 3 -3.54 -5.41 1.38
N ALA A 4 -4.85 -5.30 1.67
CA ALA A 4 -5.39 -4.40 2.69
C ALA A 4 -4.92 -4.75 4.11
N ASP A 5 -4.91 -6.04 4.44
CA ASP A 5 -4.53 -6.49 5.78
C ASP A 5 -3.06 -6.17 6.09
N PHE A 6 -2.17 -6.26 5.09
CA PHE A 6 -0.76 -5.88 5.26
C PHE A 6 -0.58 -4.39 5.48
N GLY A 7 -1.35 -3.54 4.80
CA GLY A 7 -1.25 -2.09 4.92
C GLY A 7 -1.67 -1.55 6.29
N ASP A 8 -2.76 -2.10 6.85
CA ASP A 8 -3.34 -1.58 8.09
C ASP A 8 -2.75 -2.22 9.36
N GLN A 9 -2.27 -3.46 9.27
CA GLN A 9 -1.89 -4.24 10.44
C GLN A 9 -0.37 -4.36 10.63
N TYR A 10 0.45 -4.04 9.62
CA TYR A 10 1.87 -4.35 9.64
C TYR A 10 2.76 -3.12 9.96
N TYR A 11 3.41 -3.21 11.12
CA TYR A 11 4.30 -2.21 11.72
C TYR A 11 5.71 -2.76 11.91
N GLY A 12 6.65 -1.90 12.29
CA GLY A 12 8.07 -2.22 12.47
C GLY A 12 8.33 -3.21 13.62
N TYR A 13 7.40 -3.41 14.55
CA TYR A 13 7.54 -4.47 15.55
C TYR A 13 7.43 -5.87 14.89
N GLN A 14 6.59 -6.05 13.86
CA GLN A 14 6.57 -7.31 13.12
C GLN A 14 7.86 -7.50 12.31
N ASP A 15 8.48 -6.43 11.83
CA ASP A 15 9.80 -6.55 11.19
C ASP A 15 10.82 -7.15 12.17
N ALA A 16 10.80 -6.72 13.43
CA ALA A 16 11.67 -7.24 14.47
C ALA A 16 11.29 -8.67 14.92
N LEU A 17 9.99 -8.95 15.02
CA LEU A 17 9.48 -10.27 15.42
C LEU A 17 9.87 -11.35 14.40
N TYR A 18 9.82 -11.02 13.11
CA TYR A 18 10.01 -11.94 11.99
C TYR A 18 11.37 -11.85 11.29
N ASP A 19 12.31 -11.08 11.88
CA ASP A 19 13.64 -10.84 11.32
C ASP A 19 13.61 -10.27 9.87
N ASN A 20 12.59 -9.46 9.54
CA ASN A 20 12.41 -8.81 8.23
C ASN A 20 13.35 -7.60 8.08
N THR A 21 14.65 -7.87 8.01
CA THR A 21 15.69 -6.85 7.89
C THR A 21 15.97 -6.43 6.45
N ASP A 22 15.57 -7.25 5.47
CA ASP A 22 15.80 -7.03 4.04
C ASP A 22 14.58 -6.44 3.30
N GLY A 23 13.46 -6.29 4.00
CA GLY A 23 12.21 -5.72 3.50
C GLY A 23 11.46 -6.61 2.50
N ARG A 24 11.79 -7.90 2.44
CA ARG A 24 11.12 -8.87 1.55
C ARG A 24 9.95 -9.60 2.18
N LEU A 25 9.87 -9.56 3.51
CA LEU A 25 8.82 -10.21 4.31
C LEU A 25 8.78 -11.75 4.10
N GLU A 26 9.95 -12.40 4.10
CA GLU A 26 10.08 -13.85 3.85
C GLU A 26 9.85 -14.72 5.12
N PHE A 27 9.52 -14.13 6.28
CA PHE A 27 9.23 -14.80 7.56
C PHE A 27 10.25 -15.90 7.93
N ILE A 28 11.53 -15.61 7.75
CA ILE A 28 12.63 -16.58 7.91
C ILE A 28 12.95 -16.86 9.39
N GLY A 29 12.59 -15.93 10.28
CA GLY A 29 12.87 -16.03 11.71
C GLY A 29 11.63 -15.82 12.57
N ASN A 30 11.62 -16.46 13.73
CA ASN A 30 10.77 -16.11 14.87
C ASN A 30 11.69 -16.07 16.10
N SER A 31 12.76 -15.29 16.01
CA SER A 31 13.85 -15.31 16.98
C SER A 31 13.61 -14.35 18.15
N ASN A 32 12.69 -13.39 17.97
CA ASN A 32 12.54 -12.24 18.85
C ASN A 32 11.17 -12.20 19.55
N PHE A 33 10.88 -13.23 20.35
CA PHE A 33 9.63 -13.37 21.10
C PHE A 33 9.39 -12.30 22.18
N TYR A 34 10.40 -11.50 22.51
CA TYR A 34 10.30 -10.42 23.49
C TYR A 34 9.86 -9.09 22.87
N THR A 35 9.68 -9.03 21.55
CA THR A 35 9.13 -7.85 20.88
C THR A 35 7.65 -7.70 21.21
N LEU A 36 7.27 -6.53 21.74
CA LEU A 36 5.90 -6.23 22.16
C LEU A 36 5.17 -5.36 21.13
N TRP A 37 3.92 -5.69 20.84
CA TRP A 37 3.01 -4.85 20.06
C TRP A 37 2.66 -3.56 20.84
N PRO A 38 2.53 -2.39 20.19
CA PRO A 38 2.80 -2.09 18.76
C PRO A 38 4.25 -1.64 18.50
N GLY A 39 5.16 -1.82 19.45
CA GLY A 39 6.52 -1.27 19.39
C GLY A 39 6.51 0.25 19.49
N ASN A 40 7.31 0.93 18.67
CA ASN A 40 7.35 2.39 18.57
C ASN A 40 6.36 2.96 17.53
N GLY A 41 5.52 2.12 16.91
CA GLY A 41 4.59 2.55 15.87
C GLY A 41 5.24 2.88 14.53
N LYS A 42 6.54 2.58 14.33
CA LYS A 42 7.22 2.76 13.04
C LYS A 42 6.51 1.93 11.95
N PRO A 43 6.33 2.45 10.72
CA PRO A 43 5.78 1.67 9.62
C PRO A 43 6.65 0.43 9.34
N GLY A 44 6.01 -0.69 9.00
CA GLY A 44 6.74 -1.93 8.69
C GLY A 44 7.23 -2.02 7.24
N LEU A 45 8.05 -3.04 6.93
CA LEU A 45 8.59 -3.25 5.60
C LEU A 45 7.73 -4.21 4.75
N TRP A 46 6.65 -3.70 4.17
CA TRP A 46 5.71 -4.49 3.36
C TRP A 46 5.44 -3.98 1.93
N MET A 47 5.84 -2.75 1.57
CA MET A 47 5.56 -2.15 0.26
C MET A 47 6.13 -2.95 -0.93
N ASN A 48 7.32 -3.55 -0.80
CA ASN A 48 7.88 -4.45 -1.81
C ASN A 48 6.96 -5.64 -2.06
N LEU A 49 6.54 -6.33 -1.00
CA LEU A 49 5.66 -7.49 -1.12
C LEU A 49 4.34 -7.11 -1.77
N ILE A 50 3.73 -6.01 -1.32
CA ILE A 50 2.47 -5.53 -1.90
C ILE A 50 2.62 -5.20 -3.38
N SER A 51 3.73 -4.58 -3.81
CA SER A 51 3.98 -4.32 -5.23
C SER A 51 4.13 -5.60 -6.07
N LYS A 52 4.69 -6.68 -5.49
CA LYS A 52 4.73 -7.99 -6.14
C LYS A 52 3.35 -8.63 -6.24
N MET A 53 2.55 -8.55 -5.18
CA MET A 53 1.17 -9.04 -5.18
C MET A 53 0.32 -8.30 -6.22
N ALA A 54 0.50 -6.98 -6.33
CA ALA A 54 -0.11 -6.17 -7.37
C ALA A 54 0.28 -6.67 -8.77
N ALA A 55 1.57 -6.93 -9.02
CA ALA A 55 2.02 -7.48 -10.30
C ALA A 55 1.40 -8.86 -10.61
N ILE A 56 1.29 -9.75 -9.63
CA ILE A 56 0.63 -11.06 -9.78
C ILE A 56 -0.85 -10.87 -10.13
N TYR A 57 -1.53 -9.91 -9.50
CA TYR A 57 -2.93 -9.60 -9.82
C TYR A 57 -3.11 -9.25 -11.31
N THR A 58 -2.17 -8.53 -11.93
CA THR A 58 -2.26 -8.24 -13.38
C THR A 58 -2.20 -9.49 -14.25
N LEU A 59 -1.52 -10.56 -13.80
CA LEU A 59 -1.48 -11.83 -14.51
C LEU A 59 -2.82 -12.57 -14.39
N LEU A 60 -3.42 -12.55 -13.20
CA LEU A 60 -4.75 -13.13 -12.97
C LEU A 60 -5.83 -12.46 -13.84
N VAL A 61 -5.83 -11.11 -13.92
CA VAL A 61 -6.77 -10.38 -14.80
C VAL A 61 -6.62 -10.82 -16.26
N ARG A 62 -5.38 -10.92 -16.74
CA ARG A 62 -5.10 -11.33 -18.13
C ARG A 62 -5.51 -12.78 -18.41
N GLU A 63 -5.31 -13.68 -17.46
CA GLU A 63 -5.67 -15.09 -17.59
C GLU A 63 -7.21 -15.25 -17.65
N GLU A 64 -7.95 -14.54 -16.80
CA GLU A 64 -9.42 -14.53 -16.84
C GLU A 64 -9.96 -13.93 -18.14
N GLU A 65 -9.35 -12.86 -18.65
CA GLU A 65 -9.69 -12.30 -19.97
C GLU A 65 -9.50 -13.31 -21.10
N MET A 66 -8.43 -14.12 -21.04
CA MET A 66 -8.18 -15.20 -22.00
C MET A 66 -9.23 -16.31 -21.90
N TYR A 67 -9.54 -16.81 -20.70
CA TYR A 67 -10.57 -17.84 -20.51
C TYR A 67 -11.97 -17.35 -20.91
N ALA A 68 -12.29 -16.08 -20.67
CA ALA A 68 -13.54 -15.48 -21.12
C ALA A 68 -13.62 -15.45 -22.67
N GLU A 69 -12.52 -15.12 -23.34
CA GLU A 69 -12.46 -15.14 -24.81
C GLU A 69 -12.53 -16.56 -25.39
N GLU A 70 -11.88 -17.54 -24.77
CA GLU A 70 -11.96 -18.95 -25.17
C GLU A 70 -13.38 -19.51 -25.03
N ARG A 71 -14.07 -19.21 -23.93
CA ARG A 71 -15.49 -19.55 -23.72
C ARG A 71 -16.37 -18.94 -24.80
N ARG A 72 -16.22 -17.63 -25.10
CA ARG A 72 -16.95 -16.96 -26.18
C ARG A 72 -16.76 -17.65 -27.54
N ARG A 73 -15.57 -18.18 -27.82
CA ARG A 73 -15.27 -18.92 -29.06
C ARG A 73 -15.87 -20.33 -29.06
N ALA A 74 -15.89 -21.02 -27.92
CA ALA A 74 -16.47 -22.35 -27.75
C ALA A 74 -18.00 -22.32 -27.84
N ASP A 75 -18.65 -21.31 -27.26
CA ASP A 75 -20.11 -21.11 -27.31
C ASP A 75 -20.61 -20.80 -28.72
N GLY A 76 -19.75 -20.23 -29.58
CA GLY A 76 -20.02 -20.08 -31.01
C GLY A 76 -20.02 -21.40 -31.80
N HIS A 77 -19.65 -22.53 -31.17
CA HIS A 77 -19.51 -23.84 -31.83
C HIS A 77 -20.41 -24.94 -31.25
N VAL A 78 -21.07 -24.73 -30.10
CA VAL A 78 -21.86 -25.77 -29.44
C VAL A 78 -23.30 -25.31 -29.21
N ASN A 79 -24.22 -25.86 -30.03
CA ASN A 79 -25.64 -25.93 -29.69
C ASN A 79 -25.81 -26.83 -28.46
N GLY A 80 -25.89 -26.22 -27.28
CA GLY A 80 -26.55 -26.78 -26.11
C GLY A 80 -25.67 -27.58 -25.15
N ILE A 81 -25.74 -27.13 -23.89
CA ILE A 81 -25.46 -27.85 -22.64
C ILE A 81 -24.00 -27.80 -22.18
N VAL A 82 -23.65 -26.72 -21.47
CA VAL A 82 -22.77 -26.80 -20.29
C VAL A 82 -23.49 -26.05 -19.16
N PRO A 83 -23.72 -26.65 -17.98
CA PRO A 83 -24.36 -25.95 -16.87
C PRO A 83 -23.44 -24.84 -16.36
N ALA A 84 -23.94 -23.60 -16.40
CA ALA A 84 -23.28 -22.38 -15.95
C ALA A 84 -23.33 -22.23 -14.41
N ASP A 85 -23.11 -23.31 -13.67
CA ASP A 85 -23.27 -23.36 -12.23
C ASP A 85 -21.93 -23.74 -11.58
N ASN A 86 -20.89 -22.90 -11.62
CA ASN A 86 -19.75 -22.95 -10.66
C ASN A 86 -18.57 -21.96 -10.88
N ILE A 87 -18.72 -20.83 -11.57
CA ILE A 87 -17.64 -19.83 -11.61
C ILE A 87 -18.19 -18.53 -11.05
N ASP A 88 -17.41 -17.91 -10.18
CA ASP A 88 -17.66 -16.64 -9.47
C ASP A 88 -17.69 -15.46 -10.48
N GLU A 89 -18.51 -15.56 -11.53
CA GLU A 89 -18.63 -14.60 -12.64
C GLU A 89 -19.19 -13.23 -12.19
N ASP A 90 -19.65 -13.13 -10.94
CA ASP A 90 -20.10 -11.88 -10.33
C ASP A 90 -18.94 -10.95 -9.90
N ILE A 91 -17.69 -11.43 -9.92
CA ILE A 91 -16.53 -10.64 -9.48
C ILE A 91 -15.85 -9.98 -10.68
N GLU A 92 -16.14 -8.69 -10.90
CA GLU A 92 -15.40 -7.86 -11.86
C GLU A 92 -13.97 -7.60 -11.35
N LEU A 93 -12.98 -8.08 -12.11
CA LEU A 93 -11.57 -7.82 -11.83
C LEU A 93 -11.12 -6.51 -12.49
N VAL A 94 -10.83 -5.50 -11.67
CA VAL A 94 -10.37 -4.18 -12.13
C VAL A 94 -8.93 -3.96 -11.72
N ILE A 95 -8.05 -3.61 -12.67
CA ILE A 95 -6.66 -3.24 -12.37
C ILE A 95 -6.66 -1.91 -11.61
N PRO A 96 -6.20 -1.89 -10.36
CA PRO A 96 -6.16 -0.65 -9.60
C PRO A 96 -5.03 0.28 -10.06
N PRO A 97 -5.13 1.59 -9.80
CA PRO A 97 -4.13 2.56 -10.23
C PRO A 97 -2.79 2.51 -9.48
N VAL A 98 -2.69 1.75 -8.37
CA VAL A 98 -1.49 1.68 -7.53
C VAL A 98 -0.26 1.16 -8.28
N PHE A 99 0.95 1.58 -7.87
CA PHE A 99 2.21 1.12 -8.46
C PHE A 99 2.26 1.16 -9.99
N ASP A 100 1.76 2.25 -10.58
CA ASP A 100 1.63 2.41 -12.04
C ASP A 100 0.80 1.26 -12.65
N ARG A 101 -0.48 1.18 -12.24
CA ARG A 101 -1.41 0.11 -12.66
C ARG A 101 -0.87 -1.30 -12.42
N CYS A 102 -0.30 -1.49 -11.23
CA CYS A 102 0.25 -2.74 -10.74
C CYS A 102 1.44 -3.27 -11.55
N THR A 103 2.12 -2.43 -12.34
CA THR A 103 3.26 -2.85 -13.16
C THR A 103 4.61 -2.61 -12.49
N LYS A 104 4.69 -1.69 -11.54
CA LYS A 104 5.94 -1.34 -10.86
C LYS A 104 6.15 -2.22 -9.64
N ILE A 105 7.27 -2.95 -9.63
CA ILE A 105 7.78 -3.61 -8.42
C ILE A 105 8.74 -2.65 -7.72
N LEU A 106 8.51 -2.42 -6.44
CA LEU A 106 9.34 -1.54 -5.60
C LEU A 106 10.60 -2.27 -5.16
N ASP A 107 11.71 -1.57 -5.03
CA ASP A 107 12.97 -2.17 -4.56
C ASP A 107 12.99 -2.20 -3.01
N PRO A 108 13.26 -3.36 -2.37
CA PRO A 108 13.28 -3.46 -0.90
C PRO A 108 14.30 -2.53 -0.24
N SER A 109 15.48 -2.35 -0.85
CA SER A 109 16.53 -1.48 -0.30
C SER A 109 16.10 -0.01 -0.33
N GLN A 110 15.44 0.43 -1.41
CA GLN A 110 14.91 1.78 -1.52
C GLN A 110 13.77 2.02 -0.52
N GLN A 111 12.93 1.02 -0.29
CA GLN A 111 11.87 1.07 0.71
C GLN A 111 12.42 1.25 2.13
N ILE A 112 13.46 0.48 2.50
CA ILE A 112 14.11 0.60 3.82
C ILE A 112 14.61 2.02 4.04
N VAL A 113 15.37 2.54 3.07
CA VAL A 113 15.91 3.91 3.13
C VAL A 113 14.79 4.94 3.22
N ALA A 114 13.73 4.80 2.41
CA ALA A 114 12.59 5.71 2.43
C ALA A 114 11.87 5.70 3.79
N ARG A 115 11.58 4.52 4.34
CA ARG A 115 10.95 4.36 5.66
C ARG A 115 11.81 4.98 6.76
N ASP A 116 13.12 4.78 6.72
CA ASP A 116 14.02 5.30 7.75
C ASP A 116 14.12 6.83 7.68
N LEU A 117 14.20 7.40 6.48
CA LEU A 117 14.13 8.85 6.27
C LEU A 117 12.81 9.44 6.76
N TYR A 118 11.68 8.81 6.43
CA TYR A 118 10.37 9.21 6.94
C TYR A 118 10.32 9.16 8.47
N TRP A 119 10.80 8.05 9.06
CA TRP A 119 10.80 7.88 10.51
C TRP A 119 11.66 8.92 11.22
N GLU A 120 12.82 9.26 10.65
CA GLU A 120 13.67 10.34 11.15
C GLU A 120 13.02 11.72 11.02
N ALA A 121 12.19 11.95 10.01
CA ALA A 121 11.47 13.21 9.83
C ALA A 121 10.32 13.38 10.84
N VAL A 122 9.65 12.28 11.21
CA VAL A 122 8.48 12.29 12.11
C VAL A 122 8.86 12.18 13.58
N ASN A 123 9.92 11.44 13.91
CA ASN A 123 10.31 11.20 15.31
C ASN A 123 11.05 12.43 15.90
N ASP A 124 10.39 13.14 16.82
CA ASP A 124 10.79 14.46 17.37
C ASP A 124 11.84 14.37 18.51
N GLU A 125 12.91 13.59 18.35
CA GLU A 125 14.03 13.56 19.32
C GLU A 125 14.99 14.77 19.17
N GLY A 126 14.45 15.95 18.81
CA GLY A 126 15.13 17.25 18.93
C GLY A 126 15.73 17.84 17.64
N SER A 127 15.47 19.13 17.42
CA SER A 127 16.09 20.05 16.43
C SER A 127 16.02 19.70 14.93
N LYS A 128 15.62 18.49 14.53
CA LYS A 128 15.60 18.07 13.11
C LYS A 128 14.47 18.68 12.26
N LYS A 129 13.63 19.55 12.81
CA LYS A 129 12.55 20.26 12.08
C LYS A 129 13.06 21.05 10.88
N GLU A 130 14.32 21.47 10.89
CA GLU A 130 14.95 22.17 9.76
C GLU A 130 15.28 21.23 8.60
N LYS A 131 15.65 19.97 8.89
CA LYS A 131 16.00 18.94 7.91
C LYS A 131 14.81 18.09 7.45
N GLY A 132 13.65 18.24 8.08
CA GLY A 132 12.44 17.48 7.75
C GLY A 132 12.05 17.54 6.28
N GLU A 133 12.19 18.71 5.63
CA GLU A 133 11.96 18.85 4.18
C GLU A 133 12.89 17.97 3.35
N GLU A 134 14.19 18.04 3.61
CA GLU A 134 15.18 17.27 2.87
C GLU A 134 14.95 15.76 3.05
N MET A 135 14.61 15.33 4.27
CA MET A 135 14.31 13.94 4.58
C MET A 135 13.06 13.44 3.84
N LEU A 136 11.98 14.22 3.86
CA LEU A 136 10.73 13.89 3.17
C LEU A 136 10.91 13.89 1.65
N LEU A 137 11.63 14.86 1.08
CA LEU A 137 11.95 14.87 -0.35
C LEU A 137 12.73 13.63 -0.79
N LYS A 138 13.77 13.26 -0.03
CA LYS A 138 14.53 12.03 -0.30
C LYS A 138 13.68 10.77 -0.11
N CYS A 139 12.78 10.75 0.87
CA CYS A 139 11.82 9.66 1.07
C CYS A 139 10.94 9.47 -0.18
N ILE A 140 10.36 10.57 -0.69
CA ILE A 140 9.49 10.60 -1.87
C ILE A 140 10.26 10.17 -3.13
N GLU A 141 11.49 10.64 -3.31
CA GLU A 141 12.35 10.25 -4.44
C GLU A 141 12.56 8.72 -4.49
N LYS A 142 12.73 8.12 -3.32
CA LYS A 142 12.98 6.68 -3.18
C LYS A 142 11.71 5.85 -3.34
N THR A 143 10.59 6.32 -2.81
CA THR A 143 9.30 5.61 -2.90
C THR A 143 8.15 6.60 -3.20
N PRO A 144 7.91 6.93 -4.49
CA PRO A 144 6.94 7.96 -4.89
C PRO A 144 5.46 7.50 -4.85
N PHE A 145 5.20 6.28 -4.40
CA PHE A 145 3.88 5.67 -4.38
C PHE A 145 3.22 5.71 -3.00
N VAL A 146 3.91 6.24 -1.97
CA VAL A 146 3.37 6.36 -0.61
C VAL A 146 2.87 7.79 -0.42
N GLY A 147 1.59 7.94 -0.09
CA GLY A 147 0.95 9.25 0.01
C GLY A 147 1.31 10.04 1.28
N GLU A 148 1.62 9.36 2.39
CA GLU A 148 1.84 10.01 3.68
C GLU A 148 3.03 11.01 3.70
N PRO A 149 4.22 10.69 3.15
CA PRO A 149 5.31 11.65 3.05
C PRO A 149 4.94 12.95 2.31
N HIS A 150 4.09 12.87 1.28
CA HIS A 150 3.58 14.05 0.57
C HIS A 150 2.66 14.89 1.46
N VAL A 151 1.79 14.26 2.25
CA VAL A 151 0.93 14.96 3.21
C VAL A 151 1.76 15.67 4.28
N LEU A 152 2.79 15.02 4.84
CA LEU A 152 3.67 15.65 5.81
C LEU A 152 4.50 16.78 5.20
N LEU A 153 4.97 16.62 3.97
CA LEU A 153 5.68 17.68 3.25
C LEU A 153 4.76 18.88 2.98
N SER A 154 3.48 18.62 2.69
CA SER A 154 2.48 19.68 2.56
C SER A 154 2.27 20.45 3.87
N GLN A 155 2.15 19.74 5.00
CA GLN A 155 2.02 20.35 6.32
C GLN A 155 3.24 21.22 6.64
N PHE A 156 4.42 20.72 6.30
CA PHE A 156 5.67 21.46 6.45
C PHE A 156 5.68 22.76 5.65
N TYR A 157 5.27 22.73 4.38
CA TYR A 157 5.17 23.92 3.52
C TYR A 157 4.13 24.92 4.01
N LEU A 158 2.94 24.44 4.39
CA LEU A 158 1.88 25.30 4.93
C LEU A 158 2.33 26.02 6.21
N SER A 159 3.07 25.35 7.10
CA SER A 159 3.59 25.95 8.33
C SER A 159 4.59 27.11 8.10
N ARG A 160 5.15 27.22 6.89
CA ARG A 160 6.15 28.21 6.49
C ARG A 160 5.64 29.22 5.46
N GLY A 161 4.33 29.23 5.20
CA GLY A 161 3.72 30.14 4.22
C GLY A 161 3.98 29.79 2.76
N ARG A 162 4.51 28.59 2.47
CA ARG A 162 4.75 28.09 1.09
C ARG A 162 3.48 27.42 0.56
N PHE A 163 2.42 28.19 0.38
CA PHE A 163 1.08 27.65 0.11
C PHE A 163 0.97 26.88 -1.21
N GLU A 164 1.55 27.39 -2.29
CA GLU A 164 1.49 26.74 -3.61
C GLU A 164 2.17 25.37 -3.63
N GLU A 165 3.32 25.25 -2.95
CA GLU A 165 4.03 23.98 -2.78
C GLU A 165 3.24 23.03 -1.88
N GLY A 166 2.68 23.55 -0.78
CA GLY A 166 1.80 22.80 0.10
C GLY A 166 0.60 22.21 -0.63
N GLU A 167 -0.09 22.99 -1.45
CA GLU A 167 -1.25 22.51 -2.22
C GLU A 167 -0.88 21.39 -3.19
N ARG A 168 0.23 21.52 -3.91
CA ARG A 168 0.70 20.49 -4.86
C ARG A 168 0.97 19.17 -4.16
N GLU A 169 1.72 19.20 -3.06
CA GLU A 169 2.06 18.01 -2.29
C GLU A 169 0.82 17.41 -1.62
N ALA A 170 -0.08 18.22 -1.07
CA ALA A 170 -1.34 17.76 -0.49
C ALA A 170 -2.20 17.03 -1.53
N LYS A 171 -2.36 17.60 -2.72
CA LYS A 171 -3.13 16.98 -3.81
C LYS A 171 -2.53 15.64 -4.23
N LYS A 172 -1.20 15.56 -4.33
CA LYS A 172 -0.50 14.32 -4.69
C LYS A 172 -0.63 13.27 -3.59
N GLY A 173 -0.42 13.66 -2.33
CA GLY A 173 -0.55 12.78 -1.17
C GLY A 173 -1.95 12.21 -1.02
N VAL A 174 -2.98 13.05 -1.08
CA VAL A 174 -4.38 12.59 -1.02
C VAL A 174 -4.72 11.67 -2.20
N SER A 175 -4.27 11.98 -3.42
CA SER A 175 -4.47 11.10 -4.57
C SER A 175 -3.87 9.71 -4.34
N LEU A 176 -2.60 9.64 -3.90
CA LEU A 176 -1.93 8.37 -3.62
C LEU A 176 -2.59 7.60 -2.46
N LEU A 177 -3.03 8.29 -1.41
CA LEU A 177 -3.79 7.68 -0.32
C LEU A 177 -5.11 7.09 -0.83
N LEU A 178 -5.83 7.79 -1.72
CA LEU A 178 -7.06 7.27 -2.31
C LEU A 178 -6.82 6.10 -3.26
N GLU A 179 -5.73 6.11 -4.03
CA GLU A 179 -5.35 4.98 -4.88
C GLU A 179 -5.08 3.74 -4.03
N MET A 180 -4.34 3.90 -2.93
CA MET A 180 -4.02 2.82 -2.00
C MET A 180 -5.25 2.36 -1.21
N VAL A 181 -6.01 3.29 -0.61
CA VAL A 181 -7.25 3.00 0.13
C VAL A 181 -8.34 2.45 -0.78
N GLY A 182 -8.39 2.80 -2.07
CA GLY A 182 -9.29 2.18 -3.04
C GLY A 182 -8.96 0.69 -3.24
N VAL A 183 -7.67 0.34 -3.30
CA VAL A 183 -7.19 -1.05 -3.32
C VAL A 183 -7.48 -1.78 -2.01
N MET A 184 -7.32 -1.11 -0.87
CA MET A 184 -7.56 -1.68 0.45
C MET A 184 -9.06 -1.75 0.81
N GLY A 185 -9.87 -0.86 0.24
CA GLY A 185 -11.31 -0.72 0.42
C GLY A 185 -12.11 -1.77 -0.34
N HIS A 186 -11.66 -2.15 -1.55
CA HIS A 186 -12.36 -3.16 -2.35
C HIS A 186 -12.41 -4.54 -1.67
N GLY A 187 -11.41 -4.88 -0.85
CA GLY A 187 -11.36 -6.11 -0.02
C GLY A 187 -12.03 -5.99 1.36
N THR A 188 -12.23 -4.76 1.87
CA THR A 188 -12.88 -4.52 3.17
C THR A 188 -14.35 -4.12 3.05
N ARG A 189 -14.94 -3.99 1.85
CA ARG A 189 -16.37 -3.68 1.64
C ARG A 189 -17.34 -4.60 2.41
N GLY A 190 -16.96 -5.83 2.73
CA GLY A 190 -17.73 -6.72 3.63
C GLY A 190 -17.69 -6.36 5.11
N ILE A 191 -16.67 -5.60 5.55
CA ILE A 191 -16.45 -5.17 6.94
C ILE A 191 -17.14 -3.83 7.23
N TRP A 192 -17.51 -3.04 6.21
CA TRP A 192 -18.24 -1.77 6.39
C TRP A 192 -19.66 -1.93 6.98
N HIS A 193 -20.21 -3.15 7.04
CA HIS A 193 -21.45 -3.45 7.77
C HIS A 193 -21.24 -3.81 9.25
N GLY A 194 -19.99 -3.91 9.73
CA GLY A 194 -19.67 -4.21 11.12
C GLY A 194 -18.51 -3.35 11.59
N GLY A 195 -18.82 -2.25 12.29
CA GLY A 195 -17.88 -1.22 12.72
C GLY A 195 -16.53 -1.75 13.22
N GLY A 196 -15.46 -1.24 12.63
CA GLY A 196 -14.09 -1.49 13.04
C GLY A 196 -13.12 -0.53 12.34
N SER A 197 -12.80 0.57 13.05
CA SER A 197 -11.54 1.34 12.95
C SER A 197 -11.33 2.15 11.66
N LEU A 198 -11.62 3.46 11.54
CA LEU A 198 -11.39 4.58 12.46
C LEU A 198 -9.95 4.68 12.99
N SER A 199 -8.95 4.61 12.11
CA SER A 199 -7.57 5.03 12.45
C SER A 199 -7.12 6.28 11.70
N TRP A 200 -7.39 6.38 10.39
CA TRP A 200 -6.84 7.47 9.57
C TRP A 200 -7.65 8.78 9.59
N VAL A 201 -8.95 8.75 9.82
CA VAL A 201 -9.81 9.96 9.80
C VAL A 201 -9.84 10.70 11.15
N SER A 202 -9.33 10.10 12.23
CA SER A 202 -9.42 10.70 13.58
C SER A 202 -8.42 11.85 13.83
N TRP A 203 -7.53 12.15 12.90
CA TRP A 203 -6.47 13.17 13.07
C TRP A 203 -6.70 14.47 12.26
N LEU A 204 -7.86 14.61 11.60
CA LEU A 204 -8.23 15.81 10.84
C LEU A 204 -9.28 16.71 11.53
N CYS A 205 -9.47 16.57 12.86
CA CYS A 205 -10.25 17.49 13.68
C CYS A 205 -9.49 17.86 14.95
#